data_AF-A0A0C9XHW9-F1
#
_entry.id   AF-A0A0C9XHW9-F1
#
_cell.length_a   1.000
_cell.length_b   1.000
_cell.length_c   1.000
_cell.angle_alpha   90.00
_cell.angle_beta   90.00
_cell.angle_gamma   90.00
#
_symmetry.space_group_name_H-M   'P 1'
#
loop_
_entity.id
_entity.type
_entity.pdbx_description
1 polymer ?
#
loop_
_entity_poly.entity_id
_entity_poly.type
_entity_poly.pdbx_seq_one_letter_code
_entity_poly.pdbx_strand_id
1 'polypeptide(L)'
;MKTCEAGSSPLDGRGDGETVNVWNNARASLRLYSKDGALETNRPIYSNDHFISRVLSKSVAPPHTAGSLKLRLRKIEGLGEVKNCDLYLSLSEKSHVEDSTRLSLRGQVGPGLSKDDPVALVVSDSGKRSEVSSVGEEQLVERADQGATRYVYYRIYDQDGQAVSNTAFHEEDTSLGRLEVLSVAPPQTVASLKCRIIKTEGIVNHDCELFGDESGETTMNDSDTISFSGDSYPGTSEDEPIAVVYQVQKQFAAPSPPTDNTKRLKATYTAGEQ
;
A
#
# COMPACT_ATOMS: atom_id res chain seq x y z
N MET A 1 78.78 17.07 26.94
CA MET A 1 79.02 16.01 25.93
C MET A 1 79.19 14.68 26.63
N LYS A 2 78.13 13.86 26.68
CA LYS A 2 78.14 12.39 26.82
C LYS A 2 76.68 11.91 26.73
N THR A 3 76.53 10.78 26.05
CA THR A 3 75.34 10.15 25.46
C THR A 3 74.46 9.40 26.47
N CYS A 4 73.16 9.30 26.17
CA CYS A 4 72.30 8.18 26.55
C CYS A 4 71.36 7.84 25.38
N GLU A 5 71.42 6.60 24.89
CA GLU A 5 70.41 5.97 24.02
C GLU A 5 69.24 5.45 24.86
N ALA A 6 68.05 5.40 24.26
CA ALA A 6 67.04 4.38 24.55
C ALA A 6 66.12 4.22 23.34
N GLY A 7 66.15 3.03 22.73
CA GLY A 7 65.27 2.64 21.63
C GLY A 7 63.84 2.36 22.09
N SER A 8 62.89 2.50 21.15
CA SER A 8 61.61 1.81 21.21
C SER A 8 61.13 1.51 19.77
N SER A 9 60.56 0.32 19.64
CA SER A 9 60.34 -0.48 18.44
C SER A 9 59.39 0.13 17.40
N PRO A 10 59.55 -0.16 16.09
CA PRO A 10 58.43 -0.08 15.15
C PRO A 10 57.57 -1.32 15.33
N LEU A 11 56.37 -1.14 15.87
CA LEU A 11 55.34 -2.17 15.96
C LEU A 11 54.85 -2.50 14.55
N ASP A 12 54.92 -3.78 14.22
CA ASP A 12 54.12 -4.40 13.18
C ASP A 12 52.64 -4.09 13.41
N GLY A 13 52.04 -3.48 12.40
CA GLY A 13 50.62 -3.16 12.36
C GLY A 13 50.07 -3.40 10.98
N ARG A 14 50.33 -4.60 10.42
CA ARG A 14 49.65 -5.12 9.24
C ARG A 14 48.20 -5.41 9.62
N GLY A 15 47.39 -4.35 9.66
CA GLY A 15 45.94 -4.44 9.71
C GLY A 15 45.42 -4.59 8.30
N ASP A 16 45.38 -5.84 7.80
CA ASP A 16 44.46 -6.23 6.73
C ASP A 16 43.03 -6.10 7.28
N GLY A 17 42.52 -4.87 7.29
CA GLY A 17 41.10 -4.59 7.42
C GLY A 17 40.49 -4.62 6.03
N GLU A 18 39.99 -5.79 5.62
CA GLU A 18 39.06 -5.95 4.51
C GLU A 18 37.81 -5.07 4.77
N THR A 19 37.90 -3.80 4.38
CA THR A 19 36.74 -2.92 4.17
C THR A 19 36.17 -3.19 2.77
N VAL A 20 35.88 -4.46 2.50
CA VAL A 20 35.40 -4.89 1.19
C VAL A 20 33.92 -4.52 1.07
N ASN A 21 33.65 -3.45 0.33
CA ASN A 21 32.44 -3.26 -0.48
C ASN A 21 31.05 -3.19 0.20
N VAL A 22 30.93 -2.93 1.50
CA VAL A 22 29.60 -2.76 2.15
C VAL A 22 28.79 -1.62 1.51
N TRP A 23 29.45 -0.56 1.02
CA TRP A 23 28.78 0.60 0.40
C TRP A 23 28.31 0.40 -1.05
N ASN A 24 28.82 -0.62 -1.75
CA ASN A 24 28.51 -0.81 -3.18
C ASN A 24 27.15 -1.50 -3.44
N ASN A 25 26.49 -1.97 -2.37
CA ASN A 25 25.23 -2.69 -2.43
C ASN A 25 24.12 -2.09 -1.56
N ALA A 26 24.22 -0.82 -1.12
CA ALA A 26 23.14 -0.16 -0.40
C ALA A 26 21.82 -0.26 -1.19
N ARG A 27 20.76 -0.69 -0.50
CA ARG A 27 19.40 -0.86 -1.04
C ARG A 27 18.41 -0.12 -0.16
N ALA A 28 17.42 0.50 -0.80
CA ALA A 28 16.24 0.97 -0.12
C ALA A 28 15.05 0.07 -0.51
N SER A 29 14.28 -0.33 0.48
CA SER A 29 12.99 -0.99 0.36
C SER A 29 11.92 0.05 0.07
N LEU A 30 11.01 -0.28 -0.84
CA LEU A 30 9.97 0.64 -1.30
C LEU A 30 8.64 -0.07 -1.39
N ARG A 31 7.55 0.70 -1.20
CA ARG A 31 6.19 0.28 -1.51
C ARG A 31 5.53 1.32 -2.40
N LEU A 32 4.72 0.84 -3.35
CA LEU A 32 3.96 1.69 -4.25
C LEU A 32 2.52 1.77 -3.76
N TYR A 33 1.93 2.95 -3.83
CA TYR A 33 0.57 3.20 -3.39
C TYR A 33 -0.22 3.97 -4.45
N SER A 34 -1.53 3.76 -4.42
CA SER A 34 -2.53 4.69 -4.93
C SER A 34 -3.26 5.32 -3.75
N LYS A 35 -4.26 6.17 -4.01
CA LYS A 35 -5.18 6.66 -2.98
C LYS A 35 -5.97 5.54 -2.30
N ASP A 36 -6.14 4.40 -2.98
CA ASP A 36 -6.91 3.24 -2.49
C ASP A 36 -6.02 2.24 -1.70
N GLY A 37 -4.74 2.58 -1.49
CA GLY A 37 -3.77 1.75 -0.78
C GLY A 37 -2.69 1.14 -1.66
N ALA A 38 -2.02 0.12 -1.13
CA ALA A 38 -0.84 -0.49 -1.74
C ALA A 38 -1.13 -1.12 -3.11
N LEU A 39 -0.17 -0.95 -4.02
CA LEU A 39 -0.17 -1.52 -5.36
C LEU A 39 0.98 -2.52 -5.47
N GLU A 40 0.74 -3.61 -6.19
CA GLU A 40 1.80 -4.56 -6.50
C GLU A 40 2.91 -3.85 -7.30
N THR A 41 4.16 -4.17 -6.95
CA THR A 41 5.33 -3.70 -7.70
C THR A 41 5.58 -4.61 -8.89
N ASN A 42 6.12 -4.07 -9.98
CA ASN A 42 6.61 -4.89 -11.09
C ASN A 42 7.88 -5.68 -10.72
N ARG A 43 8.47 -5.43 -9.54
CA ARG A 43 9.71 -6.02 -9.06
C ARG A 43 9.59 -6.48 -7.62
N PRO A 44 8.67 -7.43 -7.34
CA PRO A 44 8.52 -7.95 -5.99
C PRO A 44 9.81 -8.63 -5.54
N ILE A 45 10.09 -8.55 -4.25
CA ILE A 45 11.20 -9.27 -3.62
C ILE A 45 10.73 -10.63 -3.12
N TYR A 46 9.49 -10.66 -2.65
CA TYR A 46 8.92 -11.81 -1.95
C TYR A 46 7.74 -12.40 -2.70
N SER A 47 7.60 -13.72 -2.64
CA SER A 47 6.46 -14.46 -3.21
C SER A 47 5.19 -14.31 -2.39
N ASN A 48 5.30 -13.89 -1.13
CA ASN A 48 4.17 -13.67 -0.22
C ASN A 48 3.95 -12.18 0.11
N ASP A 49 4.75 -11.27 -0.46
CA ASP A 49 4.56 -9.81 -0.35
C ASP A 49 4.95 -9.18 -1.70
N HIS A 50 3.96 -9.06 -2.57
CA HIS A 50 4.11 -8.49 -3.92
C HIS A 50 4.08 -6.95 -3.93
N PHE A 51 3.93 -6.31 -2.78
CA PHE A 51 3.82 -4.85 -2.65
C PHE A 51 5.18 -4.18 -2.40
N ILE A 52 6.16 -4.95 -1.93
CA ILE A 52 7.49 -4.45 -1.58
C ILE A 52 8.53 -4.72 -2.67
N SER A 53 9.26 -3.67 -3.04
CA SER A 53 10.37 -3.71 -4.00
C SER A 53 11.66 -3.15 -3.39
N ARG A 54 12.77 -3.30 -4.12
CA ARG A 54 14.07 -2.76 -3.71
C ARG A 54 14.74 -2.02 -4.86
N VAL A 55 15.32 -0.88 -4.54
CA VAL A 55 16.17 -0.13 -5.46
C VAL A 55 17.60 -0.11 -4.97
N LEU A 56 18.54 -0.34 -5.87
CA LEU A 56 19.96 -0.15 -5.59
C LEU A 56 20.26 1.36 -5.59
N SER A 57 20.92 1.85 -4.54
CA SER A 57 21.29 3.25 -4.41
C SER A 57 22.20 3.73 -5.55
N LYS A 58 23.03 2.83 -6.11
CA LYS A 58 23.86 3.13 -7.31
C LYS A 58 23.05 3.30 -8.60
N SER A 59 21.79 2.86 -8.64
CA SER A 59 20.93 3.00 -9.81
C SER A 59 20.18 4.33 -9.86
N VAL A 60 20.26 5.13 -8.78
CA VAL A 60 19.75 6.50 -8.73
C VAL A 60 20.83 7.45 -9.24
N ALA A 61 20.46 8.30 -10.20
CA ALA A 61 21.41 9.26 -10.76
C ALA A 61 21.80 10.33 -9.71
N PRO A 62 23.08 10.74 -9.65
CA PRO A 62 23.47 11.97 -8.97
C PRO A 62 22.81 13.19 -9.63
N PRO A 63 22.41 14.22 -8.86
CA PRO A 63 22.43 14.29 -7.40
C PRO A 63 21.38 13.35 -6.79
N HIS A 64 21.73 12.63 -5.71
CA HIS A 64 20.79 11.76 -5.00
C HIS A 64 19.76 12.61 -4.24
N THR A 65 18.73 13.05 -4.94
CA THR A 65 17.59 13.78 -4.37
C THR A 65 16.31 12.94 -4.47
N ALA A 66 15.25 13.40 -3.81
CA ALA A 66 13.93 12.81 -3.94
C ALA A 66 13.47 12.77 -5.40
N GLY A 67 13.70 13.83 -6.18
CA GLY A 67 13.35 13.87 -7.60
C GLY A 67 14.07 12.78 -8.42
N SER A 68 15.39 12.61 -8.21
CA SER A 68 16.17 11.55 -8.86
C SER A 68 15.68 10.14 -8.49
N LEU A 69 15.28 9.95 -7.24
CA LEU A 69 14.69 8.70 -6.78
C LEU A 69 13.31 8.48 -7.43
N LYS A 70 12.39 9.45 -7.36
CA LYS A 70 11.05 9.39 -8.02
C LYS A 70 11.18 9.03 -9.50
N LEU A 71 12.11 9.66 -10.24
CA LEU A 71 12.37 9.35 -11.64
C LEU A 71 12.81 7.90 -11.85
N ARG A 72 13.71 7.40 -11.00
CA ARG A 72 14.16 6.01 -11.06
C ARG A 72 13.02 5.04 -10.78
N LEU A 73 12.21 5.33 -9.76
CA LEU A 73 11.07 4.49 -9.36
C LEU A 73 10.02 4.43 -10.46
N ARG A 74 9.62 5.58 -11.01
CA ARG A 74 8.67 5.61 -12.14
C ARG A 74 9.15 4.76 -13.31
N LYS A 75 10.45 4.83 -13.64
CA LYS A 75 11.02 4.03 -14.73
C LYS A 75 10.96 2.52 -14.46
N ILE A 76 11.26 2.07 -13.25
CA ILE A 76 11.26 0.62 -12.93
C ILE A 76 9.84 0.08 -12.76
N GLU A 77 8.89 0.93 -12.36
CA GLU A 77 7.48 0.61 -12.13
C GLU A 77 6.60 0.83 -13.37
N GLY A 78 7.19 1.20 -14.52
CA GLY A 78 6.47 1.40 -15.78
C GLY A 78 5.55 2.64 -15.81
N LEU A 79 5.79 3.63 -14.94
CA LEU A 79 4.95 4.83 -14.74
C LEU A 79 5.37 6.01 -15.64
N GLY A 80 5.74 5.75 -16.90
CA GLY A 80 6.42 6.72 -17.77
C GLY A 80 5.66 8.04 -17.99
N GLU A 81 4.32 7.99 -18.04
CA GLU A 81 3.47 9.17 -18.29
C GLU A 81 2.93 9.82 -17.01
N VAL A 82 3.10 9.18 -15.85
CA VAL A 82 2.51 9.69 -14.60
C VAL A 82 3.32 10.86 -14.08
N LYS A 83 2.68 12.04 -14.07
CA LYS A 83 3.30 13.31 -13.69
C LYS A 83 3.28 13.56 -12.19
N ASN A 84 2.28 13.04 -11.47
CA ASN A 84 2.01 13.38 -10.08
C ASN A 84 2.27 12.17 -9.18
N CYS A 85 3.50 12.10 -8.65
CA CYS A 85 3.87 11.13 -7.65
C CYS A 85 4.45 11.83 -6.42
N ASP A 86 3.89 11.49 -5.27
CA ASP A 86 4.34 11.97 -3.97
C ASP A 86 5.24 10.90 -3.36
N LEU A 87 6.38 11.34 -2.80
CA LEU A 87 7.33 10.45 -2.16
C LEU A 87 7.30 10.73 -0.65
N TYR A 88 7.17 9.69 0.15
CA TYR A 88 7.29 9.75 1.60
C TYR A 88 8.48 8.87 1.99
N LEU A 89 9.39 9.39 2.81
CA LEU A 89 10.61 8.69 3.20
C LEU A 89 10.37 7.64 4.29
N SER A 90 9.25 7.77 5.00
CA SER A 90 8.70 6.82 5.98
C SER A 90 7.17 6.77 5.84
N LEU A 91 6.55 5.65 6.20
CA LEU A 91 5.08 5.52 6.21
C LEU A 91 4.40 6.41 7.26
N SER A 92 5.14 6.80 8.30
CA SER A 92 4.66 7.67 9.37
C SER A 92 4.69 9.17 9.03
N GLU A 93 5.29 9.54 7.89
CA GLU A 93 5.37 10.94 7.49
C GLU A 93 4.01 11.49 7.06
N LYS A 94 3.70 12.71 7.53
CA LYS A 94 2.44 13.40 7.24
C LYS A 94 2.46 14.16 5.92
N SER A 95 3.64 14.42 5.36
CA SER A 95 3.85 15.22 4.16
C SER A 95 4.85 14.56 3.24
N HIS A 96 4.64 14.71 1.94
CA HIS A 96 5.61 14.25 0.96
C HIS A 96 6.88 15.10 0.97
N VAL A 97 7.98 14.53 0.47
CA VAL A 97 9.25 15.22 0.33
C VAL A 97 9.36 15.95 -1.02
N GLU A 98 9.88 17.18 -0.98
CA GLU A 98 10.20 17.97 -2.16
C GLU A 98 11.31 17.34 -3.02
N ASP A 99 11.23 17.51 -4.34
CA ASP A 99 12.16 16.89 -5.31
C ASP A 99 13.62 17.31 -5.13
N SER A 100 13.84 18.51 -4.57
CA SER A 100 15.15 19.10 -4.33
C SER A 100 15.88 18.48 -3.12
N THR A 101 15.14 17.82 -2.22
CA THR A 101 15.66 17.29 -0.96
C THR A 101 16.72 16.23 -1.20
N ARG A 102 17.89 16.42 -0.61
CA ARG A 102 19.03 15.47 -0.65
C ARG A 102 18.73 14.23 0.18
N LEU A 103 18.98 13.06 -0.38
CA LEU A 103 18.76 11.77 0.28
C LEU A 103 20.08 11.03 0.54
N SER A 104 20.22 10.52 1.76
CA SER A 104 21.36 9.69 2.18
C SER A 104 21.17 8.23 1.77
N LEU A 105 21.10 7.95 0.46
CA LEU A 105 20.84 6.58 -0.05
C LEU A 105 22.02 5.61 0.15
N ARG A 106 23.24 6.10 0.40
CA ARG A 106 24.45 5.28 0.55
C ARG A 106 24.96 5.21 2.00
N GLY A 107 24.21 5.76 2.96
CA GLY A 107 24.55 5.74 4.37
C GLY A 107 24.15 4.45 5.08
N GLN A 108 24.69 4.24 6.27
CA GLN A 108 24.19 3.22 7.23
C GLN A 108 22.84 3.64 7.84
N VAL A 109 22.49 4.92 7.71
CA VAL A 109 21.19 5.51 8.07
C VAL A 109 20.65 6.16 6.81
N GLY A 110 19.39 5.90 6.51
CA GLY A 110 18.74 6.38 5.29
C GLY A 110 17.32 5.84 5.13
N PRO A 111 16.56 6.41 4.19
CA PRO A 111 15.17 6.04 3.97
C PRO A 111 15.06 4.64 3.36
N GLY A 112 14.04 3.87 3.80
CA GLY A 112 13.76 2.51 3.30
C GLY A 112 14.76 1.44 3.70
N LEU A 113 15.56 1.63 4.74
CA LEU A 113 16.43 0.56 5.24
C LEU A 113 15.64 -0.60 5.84
N SER A 114 14.50 -0.30 6.48
CA SER A 114 13.56 -1.29 7.00
C SER A 114 12.56 -1.73 5.93
N LYS A 115 12.10 -2.98 6.00
CA LYS A 115 10.98 -3.48 5.20
C LYS A 115 9.63 -3.05 5.78
N ASP A 116 9.59 -2.79 7.08
CA ASP A 116 8.39 -2.40 7.84
C ASP A 116 8.21 -0.87 7.86
N ASP A 117 9.25 -0.14 7.48
CA ASP A 117 9.19 1.30 7.18
C ASP A 117 9.87 1.60 5.83
N PRO A 118 9.26 1.16 4.72
CA PRO A 118 9.78 1.38 3.39
C PRO A 118 9.54 2.83 2.93
N VAL A 119 10.30 3.26 1.92
CA VAL A 119 9.97 4.48 1.19
C VAL A 119 8.67 4.27 0.42
N ALA A 120 7.72 5.19 0.53
CA ALA A 120 6.45 5.09 -0.17
C ALA A 120 6.42 6.04 -1.37
N LEU A 121 6.04 5.51 -2.53
CA LEU A 121 5.69 6.31 -3.70
C LEU A 121 4.17 6.25 -3.88
N VAL A 122 3.48 7.36 -3.68
CA VAL A 122 2.03 7.49 -3.85
C VAL A 122 1.74 8.08 -5.22
N VAL A 123 0.96 7.37 -6.02
CA VAL A 123 0.63 7.74 -7.39
C VAL A 123 -0.81 8.23 -7.43
N SER A 124 -1.03 9.42 -8.00
CA SER A 124 -2.37 10.02 -8.06
C SER A 124 -3.32 9.33 -9.05
N ASP A 125 -2.77 8.75 -10.12
CA ASP A 125 -3.51 8.03 -11.15
C ASP A 125 -2.79 6.71 -11.43
N SER A 126 -3.44 5.59 -11.10
CA SER A 126 -2.92 4.24 -11.29
C SER A 126 -3.12 3.73 -12.72
N GLY A 127 -3.39 4.63 -13.68
CA GLY A 127 -3.58 4.34 -15.11
C GLY A 127 -2.61 3.31 -15.69
N LYS A 128 -2.97 2.73 -16.84
CA LYS A 128 -2.35 1.52 -17.44
C LYS A 128 -0.82 1.49 -17.27
N ARG A 129 -0.37 0.67 -16.33
CA ARG A 129 1.06 0.43 -16.08
C ARG A 129 1.56 -0.49 -17.17
N SER A 130 2.64 -0.11 -17.84
CA SER A 130 3.28 -1.03 -18.78
C SER A 130 3.89 -2.17 -17.98
N GLU A 131 3.60 -3.41 -18.36
CA GLU A 131 4.33 -4.57 -17.86
C GLU A 131 5.80 -4.40 -18.25
N VAL A 132 6.64 -4.11 -17.26
CA VAL A 132 8.09 -4.16 -17.40
C VAL A 132 8.46 -5.57 -16.99
N SER A 133 9.29 -6.28 -17.78
CA SER A 133 9.73 -7.67 -17.54
C SER A 133 9.70 -8.04 -16.05
N SER A 134 8.63 -8.72 -15.63
CA SER A 134 8.46 -9.11 -14.24
C SER A 134 9.54 -10.13 -13.91
N VAL A 135 10.03 -10.07 -12.68
CA VAL A 135 10.91 -11.13 -12.17
C VAL A 135 10.04 -12.38 -12.06
N GLY A 136 10.42 -13.48 -12.73
CA GLY A 136 9.69 -14.73 -12.64
C GLY A 136 9.61 -15.23 -11.20
N GLU A 137 8.47 -15.81 -10.80
CA GLU A 137 8.19 -16.25 -9.41
C GLU A 137 9.31 -17.15 -8.83
N GLU A 138 10.00 -17.91 -9.68
CA GLU A 138 11.13 -18.77 -9.34
C GLU A 138 12.34 -18.03 -8.73
N GLN A 139 12.43 -16.71 -8.88
CA GLN A 139 13.51 -15.87 -8.29
C GLN A 139 13.07 -15.14 -7.02
N LEU A 140 11.81 -15.27 -6.60
CA LEU A 140 11.30 -14.66 -5.39
C LEU A 140 11.67 -15.50 -4.17
N VAL A 141 12.04 -14.82 -3.07
CA VAL A 141 12.31 -15.49 -1.80
C VAL A 141 11.06 -15.42 -0.95
N GLU A 142 10.77 -16.42 -0.12
CA GLU A 142 9.68 -16.28 0.85
C GLU A 142 10.10 -15.37 2.01
N ARG A 143 9.22 -14.46 2.45
CA ARG A 143 9.49 -13.65 3.65
C ARG A 143 9.35 -14.53 4.89
N ALA A 144 10.46 -14.75 5.61
CA ALA A 144 10.51 -15.59 6.82
C ALA A 144 9.75 -15.01 8.03
N ASP A 145 9.45 -13.71 8.02
CA ASP A 145 8.96 -12.95 9.19
C ASP A 145 7.41 -12.90 9.28
N GLN A 146 6.69 -13.96 8.86
CA GLN A 146 5.21 -13.96 8.80
C GLN A 146 4.52 -13.71 10.16
N GLY A 147 5.22 -13.93 11.28
CA GLY A 147 4.69 -13.70 12.64
C GLY A 147 4.65 -12.23 13.09
N ALA A 148 5.15 -11.29 12.28
CA ALA A 148 5.21 -9.86 12.63
C ALA A 148 4.21 -8.97 11.85
N THR A 149 3.34 -9.57 11.02
CA THR A 149 2.36 -8.81 10.23
C THR A 149 1.35 -8.14 11.16
N ARG A 150 1.28 -6.80 11.10
CA ARG A 150 0.33 -6.00 11.87
C ARG A 150 -0.95 -5.80 11.09
N TYR A 151 -2.08 -5.96 11.76
CA TYR A 151 -3.41 -5.84 11.17
C TYR A 151 -4.21 -4.76 11.88
N VAL A 152 -5.10 -4.12 11.12
CA VAL A 152 -6.22 -3.37 11.65
C VAL A 152 -7.45 -4.26 11.56
N TYR A 153 -8.08 -4.53 12.69
CA TYR A 153 -9.34 -5.26 12.79
C TYR A 153 -10.51 -4.28 12.73
N TYR A 154 -11.53 -4.66 11.97
CA TYR A 154 -12.71 -3.84 11.79
C TYR A 154 -13.94 -4.72 11.60
N ARG A 155 -15.10 -4.22 12.03
CA ARG A 155 -16.39 -4.89 11.81
C ARG A 155 -17.28 -4.05 10.92
N ILE A 156 -17.93 -4.70 9.97
CA ILE A 156 -18.76 -4.03 8.98
C ILE A 156 -20.23 -4.04 9.40
N TYR A 157 -20.88 -2.89 9.24
CA TYR A 157 -22.28 -2.68 9.50
C TYR A 157 -22.96 -1.99 8.30
N ASP A 158 -24.11 -2.51 7.89
CA ASP A 158 -25.01 -1.87 6.92
C ASP A 158 -26.29 -1.36 7.61
N GLN A 159 -27.31 -1.01 6.82
CA GLN A 159 -28.59 -0.50 7.35
C GLN A 159 -29.41 -1.54 8.13
N ASP A 160 -29.16 -2.83 7.89
CA ASP A 160 -29.86 -3.95 8.50
C ASP A 160 -29.09 -4.53 9.71
N GLY A 161 -27.86 -4.09 9.94
CA GLY A 161 -27.04 -4.48 11.10
C GLY A 161 -25.64 -4.94 10.68
N GLN A 162 -25.13 -6.00 11.30
CA GLN A 162 -23.83 -6.58 10.93
C GLN A 162 -23.87 -7.13 9.50
N ALA A 163 -22.85 -6.79 8.71
CA ALA A 163 -22.68 -7.25 7.33
C ALA A 163 -21.43 -8.13 7.20
N VAL A 164 -21.42 -8.99 6.19
CA VAL A 164 -20.31 -9.90 5.91
C VAL A 164 -19.12 -9.12 5.34
N SER A 165 -17.94 -9.31 5.92
CA SER A 165 -16.68 -8.77 5.40
C SER A 165 -16.08 -9.69 4.34
N ASN A 166 -15.62 -9.10 3.23
CA ASN A 166 -14.84 -9.78 2.20
C ASN A 166 -13.43 -10.14 2.68
N THR A 167 -12.98 -9.57 3.80
CA THR A 167 -11.71 -9.90 4.45
C THR A 167 -11.90 -10.70 5.73
N ALA A 168 -13.09 -11.28 5.94
CA ALA A 168 -13.34 -12.17 7.05
C ALA A 168 -12.29 -13.29 7.10
N PHE A 169 -11.80 -13.55 8.30
CA PHE A 169 -10.72 -14.51 8.54
C PHE A 169 -11.09 -15.58 9.58
N HIS A 170 -12.27 -15.43 10.19
CA HIS A 170 -12.89 -16.41 11.08
C HIS A 170 -14.20 -16.90 10.47
N GLU A 171 -14.43 -18.21 10.52
CA GLU A 171 -15.67 -18.81 10.01
C GLU A 171 -16.87 -18.49 10.90
N GLU A 172 -16.65 -18.33 12.21
CA GLU A 172 -17.69 -18.07 13.20
C GLU A 172 -18.13 -16.60 13.23
N ASP A 173 -17.22 -15.69 12.85
CA ASP A 173 -17.47 -14.25 12.80
C ASP A 173 -17.18 -13.68 11.42
N THR A 174 -18.16 -13.84 10.54
CA THR A 174 -18.07 -13.41 9.14
C THR A 174 -18.13 -11.89 8.95
N SER A 175 -18.43 -11.12 10.01
CA SER A 175 -18.51 -9.66 9.94
C SER A 175 -17.20 -8.96 10.33
N LEU A 176 -16.30 -9.70 11.00
CA LEU A 176 -15.00 -9.22 11.44
C LEU A 176 -13.96 -9.38 10.32
N GLY A 177 -13.59 -8.25 9.73
CA GLY A 177 -12.53 -8.14 8.74
C GLY A 177 -11.18 -7.77 9.36
N ARG A 178 -10.12 -7.96 8.56
CA ARG A 178 -8.78 -7.48 8.91
C ARG A 178 -8.01 -7.01 7.70
N LEU A 179 -7.15 -6.02 7.90
CA LEU A 179 -6.35 -5.43 6.84
C LEU A 179 -4.90 -5.21 7.30
N GLU A 180 -3.93 -5.57 6.46
CA GLU A 180 -2.52 -5.32 6.76
C GLU A 180 -2.28 -3.80 6.84
N VAL A 181 -1.69 -3.36 7.94
CA VAL A 181 -1.32 -1.96 8.19
C VAL A 181 -0.53 -1.35 7.04
N LEU A 182 0.43 -2.11 6.49
CA LEU A 182 1.31 -1.65 5.42
C LEU A 182 0.61 -1.57 4.06
N SER A 183 -0.68 -1.89 3.98
CA SER A 183 -1.50 -1.67 2.78
C SER A 183 -2.21 -0.31 2.78
N VAL A 184 -2.22 0.39 3.92
CA VAL A 184 -2.76 1.76 4.04
C VAL A 184 -1.74 2.76 3.48
N ALA A 185 -2.19 3.60 2.55
CA ALA A 185 -1.32 4.59 1.91
C ALA A 185 -0.92 5.71 2.88
N PRO A 186 0.31 6.24 2.78
CA PRO A 186 0.65 7.49 3.45
C PRO A 186 -0.03 8.70 2.75
N PRO A 187 -0.35 9.77 3.50
CA PRO A 187 -0.24 9.87 4.95
C PRO A 187 -1.24 8.92 5.63
N GLN A 188 -0.80 8.22 6.67
CA GLN A 188 -1.61 7.23 7.37
C GLN A 188 -2.66 7.94 8.24
N THR A 189 -3.75 8.38 7.61
CA THR A 189 -4.90 9.01 8.26
C THR A 189 -6.12 8.09 8.25
N VAL A 190 -7.15 8.48 9.00
CA VAL A 190 -8.47 7.83 8.95
C VAL A 190 -9.02 7.81 7.53
N ALA A 191 -8.85 8.88 6.75
CA ALA A 191 -9.24 8.89 5.33
C ALA A 191 -8.53 7.80 4.51
N SER A 192 -7.21 7.64 4.69
CA SER A 192 -6.44 6.63 3.96
C SER A 192 -6.85 5.20 4.37
N LEU A 193 -7.12 4.96 5.65
CA LEU A 193 -7.66 3.70 6.14
C LEU A 193 -9.05 3.43 5.57
N LYS A 194 -9.95 4.43 5.61
CA LYS A 194 -11.31 4.36 5.06
C LYS A 194 -11.29 4.03 3.57
N CYS A 195 -10.49 4.73 2.77
CA CYS A 195 -10.33 4.43 1.34
C CYS A 195 -9.88 2.99 1.10
N ARG A 196 -8.95 2.51 1.93
CA ARG A 196 -8.43 1.16 1.83
C ARG A 196 -9.48 0.09 2.21
N ILE A 197 -10.25 0.31 3.26
CA ILE A 197 -11.38 -0.56 3.65
C ILE A 197 -12.43 -0.59 2.53
N ILE A 198 -12.91 0.58 2.08
CA ILE A 198 -13.88 0.71 0.98
C ILE A 198 -13.43 -0.09 -0.25
N LYS A 199 -12.16 0.06 -0.64
CA LYS A 199 -11.60 -0.64 -1.79
C LYS A 199 -11.61 -2.16 -1.61
N THR A 200 -11.20 -2.61 -0.43
CA THR A 200 -11.02 -4.04 -0.14
C THR A 200 -12.37 -4.73 0.04
N GLU A 201 -13.34 -4.01 0.59
CA GLU A 201 -14.72 -4.47 0.79
C GLU A 201 -15.62 -4.26 -0.44
N GLY A 202 -15.11 -3.64 -1.50
CA GLY A 202 -15.88 -3.38 -2.71
C GLY A 202 -17.09 -2.46 -2.49
N ILE A 203 -17.03 -1.58 -1.48
CA ILE A 203 -18.12 -0.66 -1.16
C ILE A 203 -18.19 0.38 -2.28
N VAL A 204 -19.29 0.39 -3.02
CA VAL A 204 -19.46 1.22 -4.24
C VAL A 204 -19.67 2.71 -3.90
N ASN A 205 -20.13 3.01 -2.70
CA ASN A 205 -20.34 4.38 -2.23
C ASN A 205 -19.27 4.79 -1.21
N HIS A 206 -18.83 6.05 -1.24
CA HIS A 206 -17.85 6.59 -0.30
C HIS A 206 -18.48 7.07 1.02
N ASP A 207 -19.80 6.89 1.18
CA ASP A 207 -20.53 7.20 2.41
C ASP A 207 -20.31 6.09 3.45
N CYS A 208 -19.13 6.12 4.04
CA CYS A 208 -18.72 5.23 5.12
C CYS A 208 -18.20 6.04 6.30
N GLU A 209 -18.67 5.69 7.49
CA GLU A 209 -18.27 6.26 8.78
C GLU A 209 -17.45 5.22 9.55
N LEU A 210 -16.35 5.67 10.13
CA LEU A 210 -15.50 4.87 11.00
C LEU A 210 -15.71 5.35 12.43
N PHE A 211 -15.91 4.42 13.35
CA PHE A 211 -15.97 4.64 14.79
C PHE A 211 -14.80 3.91 15.44
N GLY A 212 -14.24 4.50 16.49
CA GLY A 212 -13.03 3.95 17.14
C GLY A 212 -13.22 2.55 17.71
N ASP A 213 -14.47 2.20 18.03
CA ASP A 213 -14.91 0.93 18.57
C ASP A 213 -16.39 0.69 18.23
N GLU A 214 -16.94 -0.43 18.71
CA GLU A 214 -18.33 -0.85 18.46
C GLU A 214 -19.38 -0.11 19.32
N SER A 215 -18.97 0.72 20.27
CA SER A 215 -19.93 1.54 21.05
C SER A 215 -20.59 2.61 20.19
N GLY A 216 -19.90 3.05 19.13
CA GLY A 216 -20.37 4.09 18.23
C GLY A 216 -20.44 5.49 18.84
N GLU A 217 -19.87 5.72 20.03
CA GLU A 217 -19.99 7.01 20.73
C GLU A 217 -19.29 8.16 19.99
N THR A 218 -18.18 7.88 19.29
CA THR A 218 -17.38 8.89 18.60
C THR A 218 -16.98 8.44 17.19
N THR A 219 -17.42 9.19 16.19
CA THR A 219 -16.94 9.08 14.81
C THR A 219 -15.50 9.59 14.71
N MET A 220 -14.65 8.86 14.00
CA MET A 220 -13.27 9.24 13.74
C MET A 220 -13.20 10.35 12.68
N ASN A 221 -12.31 11.34 12.86
CA ASN A 221 -12.14 12.42 11.88
C ASN A 221 -11.18 11.99 10.77
N ASP A 222 -11.57 12.19 9.51
CA ASP A 222 -10.78 11.81 8.32
C ASP A 222 -9.35 12.39 8.28
N SER A 223 -9.13 13.53 8.95
CA SER A 223 -7.82 14.18 9.06
C SER A 223 -6.94 13.65 10.20
N ASP A 224 -7.48 12.84 11.10
CA ASP A 224 -6.73 12.27 12.22
C ASP A 224 -5.67 11.29 11.70
N THR A 225 -4.46 11.42 12.22
CA THR A 225 -3.34 10.56 11.88
C THR A 225 -3.32 9.32 12.74
N ILE A 226 -3.13 8.14 12.14
CA ILE A 226 -3.05 6.86 12.80
C ILE A 226 -1.59 6.40 12.83
N SER A 227 -1.08 6.17 14.04
CA SER A 227 0.31 5.75 14.26
C SER A 227 0.43 4.23 14.28
N PHE A 228 0.38 3.57 13.12
CA PHE A 228 0.44 2.10 13.06
C PHE A 228 1.80 1.48 13.43
N SER A 229 2.84 2.31 13.57
CA SER A 229 4.14 1.88 14.12
C SER A 229 4.12 1.71 15.64
N GLY A 230 3.13 2.27 16.34
CA GLY A 230 2.94 2.07 17.78
C GLY A 230 2.29 0.72 18.12
N ASP A 231 2.24 0.42 19.42
CA ASP A 231 1.58 -0.78 19.95
C ASP A 231 0.09 -0.54 20.25
N SER A 232 -0.37 0.70 20.13
CA SER A 232 -1.76 1.11 20.36
C SER A 232 -2.23 2.00 19.21
N TYR A 233 -3.21 1.50 18.49
CA TYR A 233 -3.97 2.21 17.46
C TYR A 233 -5.39 1.59 17.39
N PRO A 234 -6.38 2.30 16.85
CA PRO A 234 -7.74 1.79 16.72
C PRO A 234 -7.76 0.47 15.94
N GLY A 235 -8.46 -0.55 16.44
CA GLY A 235 -8.51 -1.87 15.81
C GLY A 235 -7.21 -2.68 15.90
N THR A 236 -6.39 -2.48 16.94
CA THR A 236 -5.15 -3.27 17.14
C THR A 236 -5.42 -4.72 17.56
N SER A 237 -6.61 -5.02 18.08
CA SER A 237 -7.04 -6.35 18.51
C SER A 237 -8.41 -6.73 17.92
N GLU A 238 -8.69 -8.03 17.87
CA GLU A 238 -9.97 -8.59 17.41
C GLU A 238 -11.14 -8.25 18.34
N ASP A 239 -10.85 -8.10 19.64
CA ASP A 239 -11.85 -7.79 20.69
C ASP A 239 -12.29 -6.32 20.70
N GLU A 240 -11.49 -5.42 20.12
CA GLU A 240 -11.77 -3.99 20.03
C GLU A 240 -11.63 -3.50 18.57
N PRO A 241 -12.47 -4.01 17.65
CA PRO A 241 -12.39 -3.65 16.24
C PRO A 241 -12.96 -2.25 16.00
N ILE A 242 -12.46 -1.59 14.95
CA ILE A 242 -13.09 -0.37 14.41
C ILE A 242 -14.47 -0.73 13.86
N ALA A 243 -15.52 0.00 14.23
CA ALA A 243 -16.82 -0.17 13.58
C ALA A 243 -16.89 0.65 12.28
N VAL A 244 -17.25 -0.02 11.19
CA VAL A 244 -17.33 0.54 9.84
C VAL A 244 -18.80 0.49 9.41
N VAL A 245 -19.46 1.64 9.39
CA VAL A 245 -20.87 1.75 9.01
C VAL A 245 -20.94 2.32 7.60
N TYR A 246 -21.67 1.66 6.70
CA TYR A 246 -21.87 2.14 5.34
C TYR A 246 -23.33 2.03 4.91
N GLN A 247 -23.74 2.89 3.98
CA GLN A 247 -25.10 2.87 3.45
C GLN A 247 -25.16 2.16 2.10
N VAL A 248 -25.91 1.06 2.04
CA VAL A 248 -26.28 0.42 0.77
C VAL A 248 -27.39 1.23 0.13
N GLN A 249 -27.13 1.91 -1.00
CA GLN A 249 -28.23 2.37 -1.82
C GLN A 249 -28.90 1.15 -2.47
N LYS A 250 -30.16 0.89 -2.12
CA LYS A 250 -30.99 -0.06 -2.87
C LYS A 250 -30.98 0.36 -4.34
N GLN A 251 -30.32 -0.44 -5.17
CA GLN A 251 -30.39 -0.29 -6.61
C GLN A 251 -31.85 -0.48 -7.01
N PHE A 252 -32.56 0.60 -7.30
CA PHE A 252 -33.86 0.50 -7.94
C PHE A 252 -33.61 -0.09 -9.32
N ALA A 253 -33.86 -1.40 -9.46
CA ALA A 253 -33.92 -2.03 -10.75
C ALA A 253 -34.90 -1.24 -11.60
N ALA A 254 -34.42 -0.66 -12.71
CA ALA A 254 -35.31 -0.04 -13.68
C ALA A 254 -36.35 -1.10 -14.09
N PRO A 255 -37.66 -0.76 -14.12
CA PRO A 255 -38.67 -1.70 -14.57
C PRO A 255 -38.31 -2.15 -15.99
N SER A 256 -38.19 -3.46 -16.18
CA SER A 256 -38.01 -4.05 -17.50
C SER A 256 -39.10 -3.53 -18.43
N PRO A 257 -38.77 -3.13 -19.67
CA PRO A 257 -39.78 -2.65 -20.60
C PRO A 257 -40.82 -3.75 -20.85
N PRO A 258 -42.11 -3.41 -20.96
CA PRO A 258 -43.16 -4.39 -21.16
C PRO A 258 -42.95 -5.10 -22.50
N THR A 259 -42.87 -6.42 -22.45
CA THR A 259 -42.82 -7.28 -23.64
C THR A 259 -44.19 -7.25 -24.32
N ASP A 260 -44.35 -6.35 -25.29
CA ASP A 260 -45.55 -6.30 -26.13
C ASP A 260 -45.54 -7.49 -27.11
N ASN A 261 -46.29 -8.53 -26.77
CA ASN A 261 -46.55 -9.68 -27.63
C ASN A 261 -48.01 -9.72 -28.08
N THR A 262 -48.49 -8.65 -28.70
CA THR A 262 -49.81 -8.65 -29.35
C THR A 262 -49.75 -9.40 -30.69
N LYS A 263 -50.03 -10.72 -30.67
CA LYS A 263 -50.33 -11.51 -31.87
C LYS A 263 -51.63 -11.02 -32.51
N ARG A 264 -51.49 -10.26 -33.60
CA ARG A 264 -52.60 -9.73 -34.41
C ARG A 264 -53.15 -10.82 -35.32
N LEU A 265 -54.32 -11.37 -34.98
CA LEU A 265 -55.10 -12.27 -35.84
C LEU A 265 -55.60 -11.49 -37.08
N LYS A 266 -55.18 -11.90 -38.28
CA LYS A 266 -55.75 -11.44 -39.56
C LYS A 266 -56.91 -12.36 -39.92
N ALA A 267 -58.13 -11.82 -39.90
CA ALA A 267 -59.30 -12.44 -40.53
C ALA A 267 -59.24 -12.21 -42.05
N THR A 268 -59.21 -13.28 -42.84
CA THR A 268 -59.37 -13.24 -44.30
C THR A 268 -60.86 -13.34 -44.64
N TYR A 269 -61.41 -12.29 -45.25
CA TYR A 269 -62.69 -12.34 -45.95
C TYR A 269 -62.42 -12.58 -47.45
N THR A 270 -62.90 -13.71 -47.97
CA THR A 270 -63.00 -14.01 -49.40
C THR A 270 -64.34 -13.52 -49.91
N ALA A 271 -64.31 -12.53 -50.81
CA ALA A 271 -65.44 -12.20 -51.68
C ALA A 271 -65.08 -12.69 -53.08
N GLY A 272 -65.80 -13.69 -53.56
CA GLY A 272 -65.76 -14.14 -54.95
C GLY A 272 -66.90 -13.50 -55.73
N GLU A 273 -66.58 -12.87 -56.85
CA GLU A 273 -67.51 -12.60 -57.95
C GLU A 273 -66.74 -12.73 -59.26
N GLN A 274 -66.95 -13.87 -59.93
CA GLN A 274 -67.45 -13.93 -61.30
C GLN A 274 -67.95 -15.35 -61.59
#